data_AF-A0A9W8CUW2-F1
#
_entry.id   AF-A0A9W8CUW2-F1
#
_cell.length_a   1.000
_cell.length_b   1.000
_cell.length_c   1.000
_cell.angle_alpha   90.00
_cell.angle_beta   90.00
_cell.angle_gamma   90.00
#
_symmetry.space_group_name_H-M   'P 1'
#
loop_
_entity.id
_entity.type
_entity.pdbx_description
1 polymer ?
#
loop_
_entity_poly.entity_id
_entity_poly.type
_entity_poly.pdbx_seq_one_letter_code
_entity_poly.pdbx_strand_id
1 'polypeptide(L)'
;MLRSRYVDIEAECQEARAKLAEPASTGSMCRNKAIFASWYQRYMGFADSYTRMRRAFLRLEAWADVHSPLLRQSLAPGLGWMGDEPMPVRELLDVVTDSPAMRDFIMAHHFHDGQRRRPRYIECGLFGTYECYGEVCSLSWLSSRMLQVIALGPFRILVFAWCVRTRNYLGLVVGCPPAHELALMHHVIQLQARSLRLEDRGLFGDFIVTYIDDLVAGNYDVYNGAISMMPNTGPHAVSSVTRGIRTTVSVMFCFDETPLLHVYRYQVSFEIVDRAALGVDSVQL
;
A
#
# COMPACT_ATOMS: atom_id res chain seq x y z
N MET A 1 29.03 13.02 4.78
CA MET A 1 29.54 11.67 4.43
C MET A 1 28.59 10.63 4.99
N LEU A 2 27.67 10.11 4.17
CA LEU A 2 26.76 9.03 4.53
C LEU A 2 27.53 7.71 4.45
N ARG A 3 27.80 7.07 5.59
CA ARG A 3 28.34 5.71 5.62
C ARG A 3 27.22 4.76 5.22
N SER A 4 27.31 4.21 4.02
CA SER A 4 26.48 3.08 3.60
C SER A 4 26.70 1.91 4.56
N ARG A 5 25.64 1.47 5.25
CA ARG A 5 25.61 0.17 5.93
C ARG A 5 24.98 -0.83 4.96
N TYR A 6 25.78 -1.33 4.02
CA TYR A 6 25.46 -2.60 3.39
C TYR A 6 25.64 -3.68 4.46
N VAL A 7 24.54 -4.36 4.81
CA VAL A 7 24.60 -5.59 5.59
C VAL A 7 25.11 -6.67 4.65
N ASP A 8 26.31 -7.16 4.92
CA ASP A 8 26.90 -8.28 4.21
C ASP A 8 26.25 -9.59 4.72
N ILE A 9 25.31 -10.08 3.92
CA ILE A 9 24.50 -11.26 4.24
C ILE A 9 25.39 -12.52 4.36
N GLU A 10 26.52 -12.57 3.64
CA GLU A 10 27.46 -13.70 3.76
C GLU A 10 28.19 -13.65 5.09
N ALA A 11 28.57 -12.47 5.58
CA ALA A 11 29.18 -12.28 6.89
C ALA A 11 28.22 -12.66 8.04
N GLU A 12 26.95 -12.28 7.96
CA GLU A 12 25.94 -12.67 8.96
C GLU A 12 25.68 -14.19 8.95
N CYS A 13 25.70 -14.82 7.76
CA CYS A 13 25.58 -16.27 7.62
C CYS A 13 26.81 -17.03 8.16
N GLN A 14 28.02 -16.49 8.00
CA GLN A 14 29.23 -17.07 8.57
C GLN A 14 29.28 -16.95 10.10
N GLU A 15 28.85 -15.81 10.65
CA GLU A 15 28.75 -15.62 12.10
C GLU A 15 27.72 -16.57 12.74
N ALA A 16 26.59 -16.80 12.06
CA ALA A 16 25.58 -17.77 12.47
C ALA A 16 26.11 -19.22 12.43
N ARG A 17 26.95 -19.56 11.43
CA ARG A 17 27.63 -20.87 11.33
C ARG A 17 28.68 -21.08 12.42
N ALA A 18 29.41 -20.03 12.81
CA ALA A 18 30.34 -20.11 13.94
C ALA A 18 29.61 -20.36 15.27
N LYS A 19 28.46 -19.72 15.50
CA LYS A 19 27.58 -19.95 16.67
C LYS A 19 26.85 -21.30 16.66
N LEU A 20 26.86 -22.02 15.53
CA LEU A 20 26.31 -23.37 15.39
C LEU A 20 27.26 -24.47 15.87
N ALA A 21 28.57 -24.19 15.95
CA ALA A 21 29.61 -25.16 16.29
C ALA A 21 29.90 -25.31 17.80
N GLU A 22 29.27 -24.50 18.66
CA GLU A 22 29.42 -24.63 20.11
C GLU A 22 28.61 -25.81 20.66
N PRO A 23 29.21 -26.67 21.51
CA PRO A 23 28.55 -27.84 22.04
C PRO A 23 27.45 -27.45 23.05
N ALA A 24 26.32 -28.11 22.86
CA ALA A 24 25.04 -27.93 23.52
C ALA A 24 25.09 -27.63 25.02
N SER A 25 24.50 -26.50 25.40
CA SER A 25 23.78 -26.40 26.66
C SER A 25 22.36 -25.87 26.40
N THR A 26 21.38 -26.61 26.95
CA THR A 26 19.95 -26.32 27.05
C THR A 26 19.09 -26.42 25.77
N GLY A 27 18.15 -27.37 25.79
CA GLY A 27 17.27 -27.80 24.69
C GLY A 27 16.27 -26.78 24.12
N SER A 28 16.46 -25.48 24.36
CA SER A 28 15.71 -24.40 23.72
C SER A 28 16.25 -24.06 22.32
N MET A 29 17.58 -24.10 22.12
CA MET A 29 18.19 -23.76 20.82
C MET A 29 17.87 -24.79 19.71
N CYS A 30 17.70 -26.07 20.04
CA CYS A 30 17.38 -27.11 19.04
C CYS A 30 15.96 -26.97 18.47
N ARG A 31 15.01 -26.44 19.24
CA ARG A 31 13.67 -26.10 18.73
C ARG A 31 13.75 -24.94 17.73
N ASN A 32 14.45 -23.87 18.07
CA ASN A 32 14.59 -22.72 17.16
C ASN A 32 15.34 -23.06 15.87
N LYS A 33 16.34 -23.95 15.91
CA LYS A 33 17.05 -24.44 14.72
C LYS A 33 16.17 -25.34 13.83
N ALA A 34 15.35 -26.21 14.41
CA ALA A 34 14.42 -27.07 13.65
C ALA A 34 13.25 -26.27 13.04
N ILE A 35 12.73 -25.31 13.80
CA ILE A 35 11.79 -24.29 13.35
C ILE A 35 12.42 -23.57 12.15
N PHE A 36 13.60 -22.95 12.31
CA PHE A 36 14.31 -22.23 11.24
C PHE A 36 14.63 -23.08 9.99
N ALA A 37 15.01 -24.35 10.13
CA ALA A 37 15.28 -25.25 9.00
C ALA A 37 14.00 -25.69 8.25
N SER A 38 12.90 -25.95 8.97
CA SER A 38 11.58 -26.21 8.36
C SER A 38 11.04 -24.97 7.64
N TRP A 39 11.41 -23.79 8.12
CA TRP A 39 11.10 -22.49 7.55
C TRP A 39 11.94 -22.19 6.31
N TYR A 40 13.24 -22.47 6.31
CA TYR A 40 14.12 -22.28 5.15
C TYR A 40 13.58 -23.01 3.90
N GLN A 41 13.10 -24.24 4.06
CA GLN A 41 12.45 -24.98 2.97
C GLN A 41 11.12 -24.36 2.50
N ARG A 42 10.36 -23.69 3.40
CA ARG A 42 9.12 -22.95 3.08
C ARG A 42 9.39 -21.57 2.48
N TYR A 43 10.50 -20.93 2.83
CA TYR A 43 10.84 -19.53 2.48
C TYR A 43 11.72 -19.39 1.25
N MET A 44 12.28 -20.49 0.70
CA MET A 44 12.91 -20.46 -0.62
C MET A 44 12.01 -19.79 -1.67
N GLY A 45 10.69 -20.00 -1.61
CA GLY A 45 9.73 -19.36 -2.52
C GLY A 45 9.41 -17.88 -2.21
N PHE A 46 9.74 -17.39 -1.01
CA PHE A 46 9.40 -16.05 -0.53
C PHE A 46 10.59 -15.08 -0.50
N ALA A 47 11.82 -15.54 -0.73
CA ALA A 47 13.02 -14.71 -0.59
C ALA A 47 12.95 -13.42 -1.44
N ASP A 48 12.49 -13.54 -2.69
CA ASP A 48 12.31 -12.41 -3.60
C ASP A 48 11.19 -11.47 -3.12
N SER A 49 10.04 -12.03 -2.77
CA SER A 49 8.89 -11.28 -2.24
C SER A 49 9.23 -10.54 -0.95
N TYR A 50 9.93 -11.19 -0.02
CA TYR A 50 10.39 -10.59 1.22
C TYR A 50 11.32 -9.42 0.95
N THR A 51 12.33 -9.61 0.09
CA THR A 51 13.31 -8.57 -0.24
C THR A 51 12.64 -7.37 -0.90
N ARG A 52 11.75 -7.63 -1.88
CA ARG A 52 11.01 -6.61 -2.63
C ARG A 52 10.09 -5.82 -1.70
N MET A 53 9.23 -6.50 -0.95
CA MET A 53 8.28 -5.85 -0.04
C MET A 53 8.99 -5.14 1.10
N ARG A 54 10.02 -5.73 1.71
CA ARG A 54 10.79 -5.07 2.77
C ARG A 54 11.39 -3.75 2.30
N ARG A 55 12.00 -3.74 1.10
CA ARG A 55 12.55 -2.52 0.50
C ARG A 55 11.45 -1.48 0.29
N ALA A 56 10.31 -1.88 -0.25
CA ALA A 56 9.18 -0.97 -0.48
C ALA A 56 8.68 -0.36 0.83
N PHE A 57 8.37 -1.18 1.85
CA PHE A 57 7.84 -0.70 3.12
C PHE A 57 8.83 0.13 3.93
N LEU A 58 10.14 -0.16 3.89
CA LEU A 58 11.14 0.71 4.51
C LEU A 58 11.15 2.12 3.92
N ARG A 59 10.94 2.25 2.60
CA ARG A 59 10.81 3.57 1.95
C ARG A 59 9.51 4.26 2.36
N LEU A 60 8.41 3.53 2.41
CA LEU A 60 7.12 4.05 2.88
C LEU A 60 7.22 4.57 4.32
N GLU A 61 7.83 3.81 5.22
CA GLU A 61 8.02 4.22 6.62
C GLU A 61 8.87 5.48 6.73
N ALA A 62 10.02 5.52 6.05
CA ALA A 62 10.92 6.67 6.06
C ALA A 62 10.24 7.92 5.47
N TRP A 63 9.46 7.76 4.40
CA TRP A 63 8.66 8.84 3.83
C TRP A 63 7.56 9.30 4.78
N ALA A 64 6.83 8.37 5.40
CA ALA A 64 5.73 8.69 6.30
C ALA A 64 6.22 9.39 7.58
N ASP A 65 7.40 9.06 8.09
CA ASP A 65 8.01 9.75 9.23
C ASP A 65 8.18 11.26 8.98
N VAL A 66 8.43 11.65 7.73
CA VAL A 66 8.65 13.06 7.34
C VAL A 66 7.36 13.73 6.90
N HIS A 67 6.60 13.09 6.01
CA HIS A 67 5.48 13.73 5.30
C HIS A 67 4.11 13.41 5.90
N SER A 68 3.97 12.27 6.58
CA SER A 68 2.68 11.79 7.10
C SER A 68 2.81 11.02 8.44
N PRO A 69 3.19 11.69 9.55
CA PRO A 69 3.42 11.01 10.82
C PRO A 69 2.17 10.31 11.36
N LEU A 70 0.98 10.81 11.05
CA LEU A 70 -0.28 10.17 11.42
C LEU A 70 -0.49 8.85 10.68
N LEU A 71 -0.19 8.80 9.37
CA LEU A 71 -0.21 7.55 8.62
C LEU A 71 0.77 6.54 9.23
N ARG A 72 2.01 6.97 9.51
CA ARG A 72 3.02 6.12 10.16
C ARG A 72 2.51 5.46 11.44
N GLN A 73 1.86 6.24 12.30
CA GLN A 73 1.31 5.74 13.56
C GLN A 73 0.04 4.90 13.37
N SER A 74 -0.66 5.09 12.26
CA SER A 74 -1.83 4.30 11.89
C SER A 74 -1.43 2.90 11.43
N LEU A 75 -0.27 2.71 10.81
CA LEU A 75 0.20 1.39 10.38
C LEU A 75 0.28 0.45 11.59
N ALA A 76 -0.47 -0.65 11.50
CA ALA A 76 -0.45 -1.69 12.51
C ALA A 76 0.91 -2.40 12.49
N PRO A 77 1.35 -2.93 13.64
CA PRO A 77 2.47 -3.86 13.65
C PRO A 77 2.18 -4.99 12.68
N GLY A 78 3.19 -5.40 11.92
CA GLY A 78 3.09 -6.58 11.08
C GLY A 78 2.71 -7.83 11.88
N LEU A 79 2.18 -8.83 11.19
CA LEU A 79 1.86 -10.13 11.79
C LEU A 79 3.11 -10.82 12.38
N GLY A 80 4.30 -10.35 12.02
CA GLY A 80 5.57 -10.94 12.44
C GLY A 80 5.78 -12.31 11.79
N TRP A 81 6.97 -12.86 12.00
CA TRP A 81 7.18 -14.29 11.77
C TRP A 81 6.78 -14.92 13.09
N MET A 82 5.63 -15.60 13.10
CA MET A 82 4.96 -16.09 14.30
C MET A 82 5.96 -16.60 15.36
N GLY A 83 5.94 -15.97 16.54
CA GLY A 83 6.32 -16.66 17.78
C GLY A 83 5.29 -17.76 18.10
N ASP A 84 5.31 -18.28 19.32
CA ASP A 84 4.47 -19.41 19.78
C ASP A 84 2.93 -19.18 19.73
N GLU A 85 2.43 -18.11 19.10
CA GLU A 85 1.00 -17.86 18.94
C GLU A 85 0.41 -18.54 17.70
N PRO A 86 -0.76 -19.20 17.82
CA PRO A 86 -1.40 -19.87 16.71
C PRO A 86 -2.14 -18.84 15.82
N MET A 87 -1.59 -18.62 14.61
CA MET A 87 -2.26 -18.10 13.39
C MET A 87 -2.63 -16.62 13.28
N PRO A 88 -2.18 -15.97 12.17
CA PRO A 88 -3.13 -15.63 11.08
C PRO A 88 -2.57 -15.79 9.65
N VAL A 89 -1.28 -16.09 9.48
CA VAL A 89 -0.69 -16.31 8.13
C VAL A 89 -1.21 -17.62 7.53
N ARG A 90 -1.51 -18.64 8.34
CA ARG A 90 -2.04 -19.92 7.86
C ARG A 90 -3.44 -19.81 7.26
N GLU A 91 -4.33 -19.00 7.85
CA GLU A 91 -5.66 -18.71 7.29
C GLU A 91 -5.58 -17.93 5.97
N LEU A 92 -4.62 -17.01 5.85
CA LEU A 92 -4.32 -16.32 4.59
C LEU A 92 -3.71 -17.26 3.54
N LEU A 93 -2.92 -18.25 3.96
CA LEU A 93 -2.30 -19.27 3.11
C LEU A 93 -3.28 -20.36 2.67
N ASP A 94 -4.23 -20.75 3.52
CA ASP A 94 -5.18 -21.83 3.25
C ASP A 94 -6.21 -21.43 2.18
N VAL A 95 -6.37 -20.13 1.92
CA VAL A 95 -7.34 -19.58 0.96
C VAL A 95 -6.74 -19.37 -0.44
N VAL A 96 -5.41 -19.49 -0.63
CA VAL A 96 -4.79 -18.96 -1.85
C VAL A 96 -3.74 -19.87 -2.51
N THR A 97 -3.79 -19.88 -3.84
CA THR A 97 -2.80 -20.51 -4.73
C THR A 97 -1.40 -19.94 -4.50
N ASP A 98 -0.40 -20.82 -4.48
CA ASP A 98 1.00 -20.46 -4.29
C ASP A 98 1.57 -19.74 -5.53
N SER A 99 1.35 -18.42 -5.61
CA SER A 99 1.81 -17.55 -6.69
C SER A 99 2.70 -16.41 -6.17
N PRO A 100 3.64 -15.88 -6.99
CA PRO A 100 4.49 -14.76 -6.58
C PRO A 100 3.71 -13.53 -6.08
N ALA A 101 2.62 -13.15 -6.76
CA ALA A 101 1.80 -12.02 -6.37
C ALA A 101 1.13 -12.22 -5.00
N MET A 102 0.74 -13.45 -4.69
CA MET A 102 0.15 -13.78 -3.39
C MET A 102 1.19 -13.86 -2.28
N ARG A 103 2.41 -14.30 -2.61
CA ARG A 103 3.55 -14.21 -1.69
C ARG A 103 3.87 -12.75 -1.35
N ASP A 104 3.85 -11.85 -2.33
CA ASP A 104 4.02 -10.41 -2.11
C ASP A 104 2.91 -9.84 -1.19
N PHE A 105 1.66 -10.23 -1.42
CA PHE A 105 0.52 -9.84 -0.58
C PHE A 105 0.66 -10.27 0.88
N ILE A 106 1.08 -11.52 1.10
CA ILE A 106 1.36 -12.07 2.43
C ILE A 106 2.53 -11.33 3.08
N MET A 107 3.60 -11.06 2.31
CA MET A 107 4.76 -10.32 2.82
C MET A 107 4.40 -8.89 3.20
N ALA A 108 3.49 -8.24 2.48
CA ALA A 108 3.03 -6.92 2.87
C ALA A 108 2.32 -6.92 4.24
N HIS A 109 1.42 -7.88 4.48
CA HIS A 109 0.77 -8.06 5.79
C HIS A 109 1.72 -8.51 6.89
N HIS A 110 2.78 -9.22 6.51
CA HIS A 110 3.86 -9.57 7.43
C HIS A 110 4.60 -8.32 7.96
N PHE A 111 4.80 -7.29 7.14
CA PHE A 111 5.41 -6.03 7.58
C PHE A 111 4.42 -5.10 8.29
N HIS A 112 3.21 -4.96 7.76
CA HIS A 112 2.13 -4.18 8.39
C HIS A 112 0.78 -4.87 8.20
N ASP A 113 0.12 -5.24 9.31
CA ASP A 113 -1.23 -5.82 9.28
C ASP A 113 -2.31 -4.74 9.11
N GLY A 114 -2.16 -3.93 8.07
CA GLY A 114 -3.03 -2.81 7.74
C GLY A 114 -3.01 -1.63 8.65
N GLN A 115 -4.08 -0.85 8.65
CA GLN A 115 -4.20 0.37 9.43
C GLN A 115 -5.09 0.18 10.66
N ARG A 116 -4.63 0.72 11.78
CA ARG A 116 -5.39 0.82 13.03
C ARG A 116 -6.61 1.70 12.81
N ARG A 117 -7.79 1.13 13.03
CA ARG A 117 -9.07 1.86 12.98
C ARG A 117 -9.32 2.64 14.26
N ARG A 118 -8.62 3.76 14.44
CA ARG A 118 -8.93 4.74 15.51
C ARG A 118 -9.51 6.01 14.89
N PRO A 119 -10.41 6.73 15.58
CA PRO A 119 -10.99 7.98 15.06
C PRO A 119 -9.96 8.96 14.51
N ARG A 120 -8.81 9.11 15.20
CA ARG A 120 -7.70 9.97 14.79
C ARG A 120 -6.99 9.59 13.49
N TYR A 121 -7.27 8.43 12.91
CA TYR A 121 -6.64 7.92 11.69
C TYR A 121 -7.62 7.76 10.53
N ILE A 122 -8.90 8.07 10.73
CA ILE A 122 -9.94 7.87 9.70
C ILE A 122 -9.58 8.65 8.43
N GLU A 123 -8.97 9.82 8.58
CA GLU A 123 -8.62 10.72 7.49
C GLU A 123 -7.21 10.48 6.89
N CYS A 124 -6.53 9.40 7.29
CA CYS A 124 -5.16 9.11 6.86
C CYS A 124 -5.07 7.77 6.13
N GLY A 125 -5.89 7.55 5.10
CA GLY A 125 -5.88 6.32 4.31
C GLY A 125 -4.53 6.10 3.61
N LEU A 126 -3.97 4.90 3.71
CA LEU A 126 -2.71 4.55 3.06
C LEU A 126 -2.79 4.70 1.54
N PHE A 127 -3.96 4.46 0.94
CA PHE A 127 -4.16 4.62 -0.50
C PHE A 127 -4.80 5.96 -0.87
N GLY A 128 -4.67 6.93 0.04
CA GLY A 128 -5.12 8.30 -0.14
C GLY A 128 -6.51 8.60 0.41
N THR A 129 -6.78 9.90 0.46
CA THR A 129 -8.04 10.50 0.87
C THR A 129 -8.49 11.58 -0.11
N TYR A 130 -9.79 11.84 -0.10
CA TYR A 130 -10.40 12.96 -0.78
C TYR A 130 -11.68 13.30 -0.04
N GLU A 131 -12.08 14.56 -0.04
CA GLU A 131 -13.38 14.93 0.51
C GLU A 131 -14.48 14.75 -0.55
N CYS A 132 -15.67 14.34 -0.14
CA CYS A 132 -16.79 14.06 -1.01
C CYS A 132 -18.09 14.25 -0.23
N TYR A 133 -19.08 14.97 -0.76
CA TYR A 133 -20.36 15.22 -0.08
C TYR A 133 -20.23 15.82 1.35
N GLY A 134 -19.18 16.61 1.58
CA GLY A 134 -18.89 17.17 2.92
C GLY A 134 -18.27 16.16 3.91
N GLU A 135 -17.90 14.96 3.45
CA GLU A 135 -17.24 13.93 4.25
C GLU A 135 -15.84 13.62 3.72
N VAL A 136 -14.88 13.34 4.62
CA VAL A 136 -13.56 12.85 4.21
C VAL A 136 -13.66 11.36 3.88
N CYS A 137 -13.43 11.04 2.61
CA CYS A 137 -13.37 9.68 2.09
C CYS A 137 -11.92 9.20 2.09
N SER A 138 -11.67 8.11 2.79
CA SER A 138 -10.33 7.57 3.02
C SER A 138 -10.27 6.11 2.60
N LEU A 139 -9.32 5.77 1.73
CA LEU A 139 -9.11 4.40 1.27
C LEU A 139 -8.06 3.74 2.18
N SER A 140 -8.55 3.02 3.19
CA SER A 140 -7.72 2.46 4.26
C SER A 140 -7.30 1.02 3.96
N TRP A 141 -6.05 0.68 4.29
CA TRP A 141 -5.56 -0.70 4.24
C TRP A 141 -6.20 -1.54 5.36
N LEU A 142 -6.81 -2.66 4.99
CA LEU A 142 -7.50 -3.58 5.90
C LEU A 142 -6.54 -4.56 6.58
N SER A 143 -6.73 -4.78 7.88
CA SER A 143 -5.99 -5.86 8.55
C SER A 143 -6.45 -7.23 8.05
N SER A 144 -5.59 -8.23 8.20
CA SER A 144 -5.84 -9.63 7.83
C SER A 144 -7.18 -10.17 8.34
N ARG A 145 -7.57 -9.82 9.56
CA ARG A 145 -8.85 -10.20 10.19
C ARG A 145 -10.08 -9.59 9.53
N MET A 146 -9.89 -8.56 8.71
CA MET A 146 -10.96 -7.82 8.02
C MET A 146 -11.00 -8.09 6.52
N LEU A 147 -10.06 -8.89 6.01
CA LEU A 147 -10.07 -9.28 4.61
C LEU A 147 -11.29 -10.15 4.32
N GLN A 148 -11.95 -9.86 3.22
CA GLN A 148 -13.15 -10.55 2.80
C GLN A 148 -13.07 -10.85 1.31
N VAL A 149 -13.53 -12.04 0.93
CA VAL A 149 -13.72 -12.39 -0.48
C VAL A 149 -15.15 -12.08 -0.86
N ILE A 150 -15.34 -11.14 -1.78
CA ILE A 150 -16.65 -10.80 -2.33
C ILE A 150 -16.81 -11.36 -3.75
N ALA A 151 -18.03 -11.66 -4.13
CA ALA A 151 -18.37 -12.00 -5.51
C ALA A 151 -18.73 -10.73 -6.28
N LEU A 152 -18.08 -10.51 -7.42
CA LEU A 152 -18.38 -9.42 -8.34
C LEU A 152 -18.62 -10.00 -9.74
N GLY A 153 -19.88 -10.29 -10.04
CA GLY A 153 -20.25 -11.04 -11.24
C GLY A 153 -19.56 -12.41 -11.25
N PRO A 154 -18.78 -12.76 -12.30
CA PRO A 154 -18.06 -14.03 -12.36
C PRO A 154 -16.71 -14.04 -11.61
N PHE A 155 -16.31 -12.91 -11.02
CA PHE A 155 -15.04 -12.78 -10.31
C PHE A 155 -15.21 -12.94 -8.79
N ARG A 156 -14.20 -13.49 -8.13
CA ARG A 156 -14.04 -13.53 -6.67
C ARG A 156 -12.87 -12.64 -6.29
N ILE A 157 -13.14 -11.65 -5.45
CA ILE A 157 -12.20 -10.56 -5.16
C ILE A 157 -11.91 -10.52 -3.67
N LEU A 158 -10.64 -10.68 -3.29
CA LEU A 158 -10.15 -10.48 -1.93
C LEU A 158 -9.93 -8.98 -1.70
N VAL A 159 -10.80 -8.34 -0.93
CA VAL A 159 -10.72 -6.91 -0.65
C VAL A 159 -9.67 -6.63 0.42
N PHE A 160 -8.68 -5.78 0.11
CA PHE A 160 -7.60 -5.41 1.02
C PHE A 160 -7.51 -3.91 1.33
N ALA A 161 -8.21 -3.07 0.58
CA ALA A 161 -8.40 -1.67 0.93
C ALA A 161 -9.85 -1.26 0.73
N TRP A 162 -10.41 -0.47 1.65
CA TRP A 162 -11.82 -0.08 1.57
C TRP A 162 -12.07 1.30 2.17
N CYS A 163 -12.81 2.13 1.45
CA CYS A 163 -13.44 3.35 1.93
C CYS A 163 -14.88 3.09 2.36
N VAL A 164 -15.16 3.25 3.65
CA VAL A 164 -16.50 2.97 4.22
C VAL A 164 -17.57 3.89 3.63
N ARG A 165 -17.22 5.15 3.32
CA ARG A 165 -18.18 6.17 2.85
C ARG A 165 -18.64 5.93 1.42
N THR A 166 -17.70 5.73 0.51
CA THR A 166 -18.01 5.57 -0.92
C THR A 166 -18.10 4.13 -1.38
N ARG A 167 -17.81 3.17 -0.50
CA ARG A 167 -17.64 1.76 -0.84
C ARG A 167 -16.60 1.50 -1.94
N ASN A 168 -15.72 2.46 -2.21
CA ASN A 168 -14.57 2.25 -3.08
C ASN A 168 -13.62 1.26 -2.41
N TYR A 169 -13.10 0.31 -3.17
CA TYR A 169 -12.17 -0.69 -2.65
C TYR A 169 -11.06 -1.02 -3.66
N LEU A 170 -9.95 -1.54 -3.13
CA LEU A 170 -8.94 -2.27 -3.89
C LEU A 170 -9.03 -3.73 -3.48
N GLY A 171 -8.97 -4.62 -4.46
CA GLY A 171 -9.00 -6.04 -4.21
C GLY A 171 -8.14 -6.84 -5.16
N LEU A 172 -7.79 -8.05 -4.76
CA LEU A 172 -7.07 -9.01 -5.58
C LEU A 172 -8.04 -10.02 -6.18
N VAL A 173 -7.90 -10.31 -7.47
CA VAL A 173 -8.64 -11.40 -8.10
C VAL A 173 -8.12 -12.73 -7.55
N VAL A 174 -8.99 -13.49 -6.89
CA VAL A 174 -8.69 -14.82 -6.32
C VAL A 174 -9.55 -15.93 -6.95
N GLY A 175 -10.40 -15.56 -7.91
CA GLY A 175 -11.17 -16.48 -8.73
C GLY A 175 -11.79 -15.76 -9.91
N CYS A 176 -11.80 -16.39 -11.08
CA CYS A 176 -12.40 -15.86 -12.30
C CYS A 176 -12.70 -17.00 -13.28
N PRO A 177 -13.44 -16.75 -14.37
CA PRO A 177 -13.61 -17.75 -15.42
C PRO A 177 -12.28 -18.16 -16.05
N PRO A 178 -12.14 -19.40 -16.55
CA PRO A 178 -10.90 -19.89 -17.16
C PRO A 178 -10.35 -19.01 -18.29
N ALA A 179 -11.25 -18.37 -19.06
CA ALA A 179 -10.88 -17.46 -20.15
C ALA A 179 -10.10 -16.22 -19.67
N HIS A 180 -10.20 -15.85 -18.40
CA HIS A 180 -9.59 -14.67 -17.80
C HIS A 180 -8.45 -14.99 -16.83
N GLU A 181 -8.25 -16.26 -16.49
CA GLU A 181 -7.33 -16.69 -15.44
C GLU A 181 -5.87 -16.28 -15.71
N LEU A 182 -5.41 -16.48 -16.95
CA LEU A 182 -4.04 -16.10 -17.33
C LEU A 182 -3.80 -14.58 -17.33
N ALA A 183 -4.86 -13.77 -17.46
CA ALA A 183 -4.75 -12.33 -17.63
C ALA A 183 -5.04 -11.54 -16.35
N LEU A 184 -5.85 -12.07 -15.43
CA LEU A 184 -6.38 -11.33 -14.30
C LEU A 184 -6.15 -12.01 -12.94
N MET A 185 -5.78 -13.28 -12.88
CA MET A 185 -5.59 -13.95 -11.59
C MET A 185 -4.49 -13.23 -10.78
N HIS A 186 -4.78 -12.92 -9.52
CA HIS A 186 -3.92 -12.17 -8.60
C HIS A 186 -3.57 -10.74 -9.00
N HIS A 187 -4.26 -10.19 -10.02
CA HIS A 187 -4.18 -8.76 -10.31
C HIS A 187 -4.95 -7.95 -9.28
N VAL A 188 -4.43 -6.77 -8.95
CA VAL A 188 -5.12 -5.75 -8.19
C VAL A 188 -6.13 -5.10 -9.12
N ILE A 189 -7.38 -5.08 -8.70
CA ILE A 189 -8.45 -4.39 -9.39
C ILE A 189 -9.02 -3.29 -8.51
N GLN A 190 -9.47 -2.24 -9.18
CA GLN A 190 -10.23 -1.17 -8.58
C GLN A 190 -11.58 -1.09 -9.30
N LEU A 191 -12.67 -1.12 -8.53
CA LEU A 191 -13.98 -0.86 -9.10
C LEU A 191 -14.09 0.63 -9.40
N GLN A 192 -14.27 0.96 -10.68
CA GLN A 192 -14.65 2.32 -11.05
C GLN A 192 -16.10 2.55 -10.65
N ALA A 193 -16.26 3.48 -9.72
CA ALA A 193 -17.55 4.02 -9.38
C ALA A 193 -18.30 4.47 -10.66
N ARG A 194 -19.60 4.12 -10.76
CA ARG A 194 -20.53 4.27 -11.91
C ARG A 194 -20.47 3.25 -13.03
N SER A 195 -19.29 2.92 -13.54
CA SER A 195 -19.21 2.13 -14.77
C SER A 195 -19.34 0.63 -14.50
N LEU A 196 -19.23 0.23 -13.22
CA LEU A 196 -18.97 -1.16 -12.79
C LEU A 196 -17.79 -1.77 -13.54
N ARG A 197 -16.93 -0.94 -14.14
CA ARG A 197 -15.73 -1.40 -14.84
C ARG A 197 -14.66 -1.66 -13.80
N LEU A 198 -13.93 -2.74 -14.06
CA LEU A 198 -12.74 -3.07 -13.32
C LEU A 198 -11.58 -2.38 -14.00
N GLU A 199 -10.88 -1.54 -13.25
CA GLU A 199 -9.58 -1.03 -13.64
C GLU A 199 -8.52 -1.99 -13.10
N ASP A 200 -7.77 -2.59 -14.02
CA ASP A 200 -6.64 -3.45 -13.69
C ASP A 200 -5.42 -2.59 -13.32
N ARG A 201 -4.84 -2.85 -12.16
CA ARG A 201 -3.66 -2.19 -11.61
C ARG A 201 -2.40 -3.07 -11.68
N GLY A 202 -2.50 -4.25 -12.29
CA GLY A 202 -1.42 -5.22 -12.42
C GLY A 202 -1.26 -6.11 -11.18
N LEU A 203 -0.17 -6.87 -11.12
CA LEU A 203 0.13 -7.77 -10.00
C LEU A 203 0.36 -7.00 -8.71
N PHE A 204 -0.01 -7.59 -7.58
CA PHE A 204 0.08 -6.95 -6.26
C PHE A 204 1.45 -6.33 -5.94
N GLY A 205 2.52 -7.10 -6.11
CA GLY A 205 3.87 -6.64 -5.78
C GLY A 205 4.28 -5.43 -6.60
N ASP A 206 4.00 -5.45 -7.90
CA ASP A 206 4.35 -4.37 -8.82
C ASP A 206 3.50 -3.13 -8.55
N PHE A 207 2.19 -3.32 -8.30
CA PHE A 207 1.29 -2.26 -7.88
C PHE A 207 1.81 -1.57 -6.62
N ILE A 208 2.14 -2.31 -5.56
CA ILE A 208 2.51 -1.71 -4.28
C ILE A 208 3.87 -1.02 -4.35
N VAL A 209 4.84 -1.61 -5.07
CA VAL A 209 6.17 -1.02 -5.25
C VAL A 209 6.04 0.29 -6.01
N THR A 210 5.33 0.27 -7.14
CA THR A 210 5.11 1.46 -7.99
C THR A 210 4.39 2.55 -7.20
N TYR A 211 3.33 2.19 -6.47
CA TYR A 211 2.60 3.13 -5.63
C TYR A 211 3.50 3.84 -4.61
N ILE A 212 4.33 3.07 -3.90
CA ILE A 212 5.27 3.64 -2.92
C ILE A 212 6.36 4.47 -3.61
N ASP A 213 6.85 4.04 -4.78
CA ASP A 213 7.82 4.81 -5.56
C ASP A 213 7.25 6.17 -5.99
N ASP A 214 6.00 6.18 -6.44
CA ASP A 214 5.29 7.41 -6.81
C ASP A 214 5.05 8.33 -5.61
N LEU A 215 4.71 7.78 -4.43
CA LEU A 215 4.62 8.55 -3.19
C LEU A 215 5.96 9.21 -2.83
N VAL A 216 7.05 8.44 -2.86
CA VAL A 216 8.39 8.91 -2.53
C VAL A 216 8.90 9.94 -3.54
N ALA A 217 8.53 9.79 -4.81
CA ALA A 217 8.87 10.73 -5.88
C ALA A 217 8.10 12.05 -5.79
N GLY A 218 7.08 12.16 -4.92
CA GLY A 218 6.25 13.35 -4.79
C GLY A 218 5.17 13.46 -5.87
N ASN A 219 4.77 12.34 -6.49
CA ASN A 219 3.70 12.33 -7.49
C ASN A 219 2.30 12.50 -6.85
N TYR A 220 2.21 12.34 -5.53
CA TYR A 220 1.00 12.60 -4.74
C TYR A 220 1.18 13.80 -3.83
N ASP A 221 0.17 14.67 -3.81
CA ASP A 221 0.12 15.76 -2.85
C ASP A 221 -0.17 15.22 -1.45
N VAL A 222 0.43 15.86 -0.44
CA VAL A 222 0.14 15.58 0.96
C VAL A 222 -0.34 16.86 1.64
N TYR A 223 -1.58 16.85 2.12
CA TYR A 223 -2.19 17.97 2.85
C TYR A 223 -2.51 17.55 4.27
N ASN A 224 -2.04 18.30 5.25
CA ASN A 224 -2.24 18.00 6.68
C ASN A 224 -1.80 16.57 7.06
N GLY A 225 -0.77 16.04 6.38
CA GLY A 225 -0.30 14.68 6.59
C GLY A 225 -1.23 13.60 6.02
N ALA A 226 -2.20 13.93 5.17
CA ALA A 226 -3.01 12.96 4.43
C ALA A 226 -2.61 12.95 2.95
N ILE A 227 -2.46 11.77 2.37
CA ILE A 227 -2.18 11.58 0.94
C ILE A 227 -3.44 11.97 0.17
N SER A 228 -3.34 12.92 -0.76
CA SER A 228 -4.46 13.26 -1.65
C SER A 228 -4.62 12.20 -2.74
N MET A 229 -5.86 11.77 -2.99
CA MET A 229 -6.21 10.98 -4.17
C MET A 229 -6.47 11.86 -5.41
N MET A 230 -6.44 13.18 -5.26
CA MET A 230 -6.58 14.07 -6.42
C MET A 230 -5.34 13.92 -7.31
N PRO A 231 -5.52 13.68 -8.61
CA PRO A 231 -4.39 13.47 -9.52
C PRO A 231 -3.62 14.79 -9.70
N ASN A 232 -2.29 14.75 -9.60
CA ASN A 232 -1.44 15.92 -9.85
C ASN A 232 -0.90 15.97 -11.28
N THR A 233 -0.97 14.84 -11.99
CA THR A 233 -0.43 14.66 -13.34
C THR A 233 -1.38 13.79 -14.17
N GLY A 234 -1.24 13.85 -15.50
CA GLY A 234 -1.99 12.99 -16.41
C GLY A 234 -3.33 13.60 -16.87
N PRO A 235 -4.23 12.81 -17.48
CA PRO A 235 -5.41 13.32 -18.21
C PRO A 235 -6.46 13.98 -17.31
N HIS A 236 -6.35 13.82 -15.99
CA HIS A 236 -7.28 14.37 -15.01
C HIS A 236 -6.68 15.54 -14.21
N ALA A 237 -5.51 16.03 -14.62
CA ALA A 237 -4.85 17.18 -14.02
C ALA A 237 -4.33 18.10 -15.14
N VAL A 238 -4.64 19.39 -15.03
CA VAL A 238 -4.11 20.41 -15.94
C VAL A 238 -3.36 21.43 -15.11
N SER A 239 -2.11 21.74 -15.49
CA SER A 239 -1.34 22.80 -14.87
C SER A 239 -1.01 23.90 -15.87
N SER A 240 -0.93 25.13 -15.37
CA SER A 240 -0.48 26.30 -16.12
C SER A 240 0.39 27.17 -15.22
N VAL A 241 1.33 27.91 -15.80
CA VAL A 241 2.15 28.87 -15.06
C VAL A 241 1.92 30.25 -15.64
N THR A 242 1.44 31.18 -14.81
CA THR A 242 1.19 32.58 -15.20
C THR A 242 1.87 33.49 -14.18
N ARG A 243 2.77 34.37 -14.65
CA ARG A 243 3.50 35.35 -13.79
C ARG A 243 4.14 34.72 -12.55
N GLY A 244 4.78 33.56 -12.72
CA GLY A 244 5.46 32.85 -11.63
C GLY A 244 4.55 32.10 -10.64
N ILE A 245 3.24 32.06 -10.88
CA ILE A 245 2.28 31.24 -10.12
C ILE A 245 1.90 30.03 -10.97
N ARG A 246 2.12 28.83 -10.44
CA ARG A 246 1.59 27.58 -10.99
C ARG A 246 0.19 27.36 -10.45
N THR A 247 -0.78 27.24 -11.35
CA THR A 247 -2.14 26.82 -11.04
C THR A 247 -2.32 25.41 -11.55
N THR A 248 -2.64 24.48 -10.66
CA THR A 248 -3.00 23.10 -11.02
C THR A 248 -4.47 22.87 -10.71
N VAL A 249 -5.21 22.42 -11.71
CA VAL A 249 -6.61 21.98 -11.58
C VAL A 249 -6.65 20.48 -11.75
N SER A 250 -6.99 19.79 -10.67
CA SER A 250 -7.16 18.34 -10.62
C SER A 250 -8.63 18.01 -10.55
N VAL A 251 -9.09 17.00 -11.28
CA VAL A 251 -10.49 16.57 -11.27
C VAL A 251 -10.56 15.08 -10.94
N MET A 252 -11.44 14.72 -10.02
CA MET A 252 -11.73 13.33 -9.70
C MET A 252 -13.23 13.08 -9.70
N PHE A 253 -13.59 11.89 -10.15
CA PHE A 253 -14.95 11.42 -10.11
C PHE A 253 -15.36 10.99 -8.69
N CYS A 254 -16.45 11.56 -8.17
CA CYS A 254 -16.95 11.34 -6.82
C CYS A 254 -18.18 10.42 -6.83
N PHE A 255 -18.07 9.24 -6.22
CA PHE A 255 -19.18 8.29 -6.15
C PHE A 255 -20.22 8.71 -5.12
N ASP A 256 -21.41 9.08 -5.59
CA ASP A 256 -22.63 9.09 -4.78
C ASP A 256 -23.35 7.76 -5.00
N GLU A 257 -23.87 7.15 -3.94
CA GLU A 257 -24.82 6.03 -4.07
C GLU A 257 -26.13 6.48 -4.76
N THR A 258 -26.38 7.79 -4.82
CA THR A 258 -27.55 8.37 -5.47
C THR A 258 -27.40 8.33 -7.01
N PRO A 259 -28.19 7.50 -7.73
CA PRO A 259 -27.92 7.11 -9.12
C PRO A 259 -28.15 8.20 -10.19
N LEU A 260 -28.46 9.44 -9.81
CA LEU A 260 -28.96 10.46 -10.74
C LEU A 260 -28.05 11.67 -10.97
N LEU A 261 -26.93 11.80 -10.25
CA LEU A 261 -26.07 13.00 -10.36
C LEU A 261 -24.64 12.66 -10.72
N HIS A 262 -24.15 13.29 -11.80
CA HIS A 262 -22.76 13.22 -12.22
C HIS A 262 -21.86 14.20 -11.45
N VAL A 263 -21.50 13.87 -10.20
CA VAL A 263 -20.65 14.77 -9.38
C VAL A 263 -19.16 14.58 -9.67
N TYR A 264 -18.46 15.67 -9.96
CA TYR A 264 -17.01 15.75 -10.06
C TYR A 264 -16.51 16.65 -8.94
N ARG A 265 -15.43 16.24 -8.27
CA ARG A 265 -14.67 17.13 -7.42
C ARG A 265 -13.51 17.67 -8.21
N TYR A 266 -13.29 18.97 -8.12
CA TYR A 266 -12.07 19.58 -8.57
C TYR A 266 -11.30 20.15 -7.38
N GLN A 267 -9.97 20.11 -7.46
CA GLN A 267 -9.07 20.77 -6.55
C GLN A 267 -8.27 21.75 -7.38
N VAL A 268 -8.23 23.01 -6.93
CA VAL A 268 -7.35 24.02 -7.50
C VAL A 268 -6.25 24.30 -6.50
N SER A 269 -5.00 24.06 -6.86
CA SER A 269 -3.84 24.47 -6.09
C SER A 269 -3.13 25.62 -6.78
N PHE A 270 -2.65 26.56 -5.97
CA PHE A 270 -1.85 27.69 -6.40
C PHE A 270 -0.50 27.62 -5.68
N GLU A 271 0.57 27.60 -6.45
CA GLU A 271 1.93 27.51 -5.95
C GLU A 271 2.78 28.64 -6.54
N ILE A 272 3.49 29.39 -5.72
CA ILE A 272 4.47 30.37 -6.19
C ILE A 272 5.74 29.62 -6.59
N VAL A 273 6.01 29.52 -7.89
CA VAL A 273 7.15 28.77 -8.45
C VAL A 273 8.28 29.68 -8.92
N ASP A 274 7.99 30.96 -9.19
CA ASP A 274 9.00 31.96 -9.52
C ASP A 274 8.64 33.32 -8.89
N ARG A 275 9.35 33.69 -7.82
CA ARG A 275 9.18 34.98 -7.14
C ARG A 275 9.68 36.17 -7.94
N ALA A 276 10.65 35.99 -8.83
CA ALA A 276 11.16 37.08 -9.66
C ALA A 276 10.12 37.45 -10.74
N ALA A 277 9.46 36.46 -11.34
CA ALA A 277 8.39 36.68 -12.33
C ALA A 277 7.12 37.33 -11.75
N LEU A 278 6.91 37.25 -10.43
CA LEU A 278 5.81 37.92 -9.73
C LEU A 278 5.99 39.45 -9.72
N GLY A 279 7.22 39.93 -9.61
CA GLY A 279 7.55 41.36 -9.54
C GLY A 279 7.02 42.08 -8.29
N VAL A 280 6.44 41.35 -7.33
CA VAL A 280 5.88 41.84 -6.07
C VAL A 280 6.17 40.85 -4.95
N ASP A 281 6.21 41.33 -3.71
CA ASP A 281 6.51 40.49 -2.54
C ASP A 281 5.33 39.61 -2.08
N SER A 282 4.10 40.00 -2.44
CA SER A 282 2.88 39.24 -2.13
C SER A 282 1.78 39.52 -3.15
N VAL A 283 0.90 38.54 -3.36
CA VAL A 283 -0.30 38.62 -4.19
C VAL A 283 -1.52 38.21 -3.37
N GLN A 284 -2.65 38.88 -3.59
CA GLN A 284 -3.93 38.55 -2.99
C GLN A 284 -4.84 37.98 -4.09
N LEU A 285 -5.49 36.85 -3.79
CA LEU A 285 -6.51 36.21 -4.63
C LEU A 285 -7.78 37.07 -4.73
#